data_AF-A0A7V5PZ17-F1
#
_entry.id   AF-A0A7V5PZ17-F1
#
_cell.length_a   1.000
_cell.length_b   1.000
_cell.length_c   1.000
_cell.angle_alpha   90.00
_cell.angle_beta   90.00
_cell.angle_gamma   90.00
#
_symmetry.space_group_name_H-M   'P 1'
#
loop_
_entity.id
_entity.type
_entity.pdbx_description
1 polymer ?
#
loop_
_entity_poly.entity_id
_entity_poly.type
_entity_poly.pdbx_seq_one_letter_code
_entity_poly.pdbx_strand_id
1 'polypeptide(L)'
;VPQAELRFVFADTAAPLVRLDDADFVTIENVDASNAQFGILASNGSTDLALRSIVASGNRDDGIRFESASRAVAIENIDVSNNGGFGLYADAGVDVVSGSEAHGNGASGFWIRGPLTRFDENRAEGNAVDGIWLEKVGAAAIEANVAIGNGRNGVVVSNPPGTTAVVGNADLTLERGNRAPDNKGAGIVGQESVRVEGNTVARNDVGIRTSFGTTASRNIVWGNRVGISVRRGGALTANRVYANRETGIEANDRVPIDENVVYSNRRGMELGFWYSGPITHNLVYDHEGEGILVRASGDLTHLGGRAADLVDIRNNTFASNQRSAVRIEAYTKNAELANNVFWADSGAALSVATDSQVGFASDHNLFYVIGDGIVARWAGRDYPTFLDWRRASFQDASSLSADPLFIDADGDDGWLGYHSPENDGQDDDFHLQSQAGSHHGGALAPVLDRTTGLPRFLSGVWTSDSQTSPGIDRGAASDSPAAEPSPNGGFVNVGAYGGTPQASHSPDAYLTVILPGVGETWPAEQTADIIWRSHDTSGTVDIQLIREGTGLLEATIADDVPNDG
;
A
#
# COMPACT_ATOMS: atom_id res chain seq x y z
N VAL A 1 26.10 23.33 29.25
CA VAL A 1 27.32 22.93 30.00
C VAL A 1 28.51 23.28 29.12
N PRO A 2 29.66 23.77 29.64
CA PRO A 2 30.81 24.06 28.78
C PRO A 2 31.29 22.77 28.08
N GLN A 3 31.37 22.80 26.75
CA GLN A 3 31.94 21.72 25.94
C GLN A 3 33.47 21.75 26.06
N ALA A 4 34.07 20.56 26.18
CA ALA A 4 35.52 20.40 26.10
C ALA A 4 35.91 20.30 24.62
N GLU A 5 36.75 21.23 24.14
CA GLU A 5 37.27 21.17 22.78
C GLU A 5 38.59 20.41 22.76
N LEU A 6 38.67 19.35 21.97
CA LEU A 6 39.94 18.74 21.59
C LEU A 6 40.26 19.23 20.17
N ARG A 7 41.48 19.68 19.94
CA ARG A 7 41.94 20.06 18.59
C ARG A 7 43.42 19.81 18.44
N PHE A 8 43.84 19.47 17.23
CA PHE A 8 45.25 19.52 16.90
C PHE A 8 45.75 20.97 16.87
N VAL A 9 47.00 21.16 17.29
CA VAL A 9 47.69 22.46 17.16
C VAL A 9 47.96 22.79 15.69
N PHE A 10 48.05 21.78 14.83
CA PHE A 10 48.30 21.92 13.40
C PHE A 10 47.17 21.28 12.60
N ALA A 11 46.56 22.06 11.69
CA ALA A 11 45.42 21.64 10.87
C ALA A 11 45.75 20.52 9.86
N ASP A 12 47.03 20.32 9.54
CA ASP A 12 47.48 19.30 8.58
C ASP A 12 47.85 17.95 9.25
N THR A 13 47.48 17.75 10.52
CA THR A 13 47.80 16.52 11.24
C THR A 13 46.97 15.35 10.71
N ALA A 14 47.63 14.38 10.06
CA ALA A 14 47.00 13.15 9.56
C ALA A 14 46.89 12.09 10.66
N ALA A 15 46.04 12.34 11.66
CA ALA A 15 45.73 11.39 12.73
C ALA A 15 44.30 11.57 13.25
N PRO A 16 43.69 10.53 13.87
CA PRO A 16 42.44 10.68 14.60
C PRO A 16 42.62 11.62 15.79
N LEU A 17 41.62 12.45 16.09
CA LEU A 17 41.69 13.36 17.25
C LEU A 17 41.56 12.61 18.58
N VAL A 18 40.65 11.63 18.63
CA VAL A 18 40.58 10.64 19.71
C VAL A 18 40.78 9.25 19.12
N ARG A 19 41.76 8.52 19.66
CA ARG A 19 41.99 7.11 19.35
C ARG A 19 41.73 6.25 20.58
N LEU A 20 40.81 5.30 20.44
CA LEU A 20 40.52 4.24 21.39
C LEU A 20 41.04 2.93 20.79
N ASP A 21 41.93 2.25 21.50
CA ASP A 21 42.66 1.08 21.01
C ASP A 21 42.62 0.02 22.11
N ASP A 22 41.87 -1.07 21.89
CA ASP A 22 41.57 -2.09 22.91
C ASP A 22 41.05 -1.44 24.21
N ALA A 23 40.16 -0.46 24.06
CA ALA A 23 39.65 0.34 25.15
C ALA A 23 38.21 -0.07 25.47
N ASP A 24 38.00 -0.55 26.69
CA ASP A 24 36.69 -0.97 27.17
C ASP A 24 36.12 -0.01 28.22
N PHE A 25 34.80 0.08 28.31
CA PHE A 25 34.08 0.84 29.34
C PHE A 25 34.40 2.34 29.34
N VAL A 26 34.61 2.92 28.15
CA VAL A 26 34.93 4.35 28.00
C VAL A 26 33.66 5.14 27.69
N THR A 27 33.47 6.23 28.43
CA THR A 27 32.43 7.24 28.15
C THR A 27 33.08 8.55 27.71
N ILE A 28 32.63 9.10 26.58
CA ILE A 28 33.05 10.41 26.07
C ILE A 28 31.81 11.29 25.95
N GLU A 29 31.84 12.46 26.59
CA GLU A 29 30.71 13.38 26.58
C GLU A 29 31.14 14.83 26.38
N ASN A 30 30.32 15.60 25.65
CA ASN A 30 30.49 17.04 25.47
C ASN A 30 31.83 17.41 24.82
N VAL A 31 32.26 16.64 23.83
CA VAL A 31 33.55 16.82 23.13
C VAL A 31 33.33 17.31 21.70
N ASP A 32 34.07 18.34 21.31
CA ASP A 32 34.29 18.67 19.90
C ASP A 32 35.52 17.90 19.39
N ALA A 33 35.28 17.03 18.43
CA ALA A 33 36.22 16.14 17.75
C ALA A 33 36.33 16.47 16.25
N SER A 34 36.47 17.75 15.91
CA SER A 34 36.45 18.26 14.53
C SER A 34 37.83 18.50 13.91
N ASN A 35 37.88 18.65 12.58
CA ASN A 35 39.05 19.07 11.79
C ASN A 35 40.29 18.18 11.96
N ALA A 36 40.10 16.87 12.01
CA ALA A 36 41.15 15.86 12.08
C ALA A 36 41.08 14.88 10.89
N GLN A 37 41.92 13.83 10.90
CA GLN A 37 41.73 12.73 9.95
C GLN A 37 40.41 12.01 10.23
N PHE A 38 40.21 11.61 11.49
CA PHE A 38 38.96 11.11 12.04
C PHE A 38 38.67 11.91 13.30
N GLY A 39 37.40 12.14 13.63
CA GLY A 39 37.05 12.71 14.93
C GLY A 39 37.36 11.72 16.04
N ILE A 40 36.66 10.58 16.04
CA ILE A 40 36.87 9.48 16.98
C ILE A 40 37.11 8.19 16.19
N LEU A 41 38.21 7.49 16.49
CA LEU A 41 38.53 6.16 15.95
C LEU A 41 38.62 5.16 17.10
N ALA A 42 37.73 4.16 17.11
CA ALA A 42 37.82 3.01 17.99
C ALA A 42 38.23 1.75 17.23
N SER A 43 39.26 1.08 17.71
CA SER A 43 39.87 -0.08 17.06
C SER A 43 40.25 -1.18 18.08
N ASN A 44 40.71 -2.31 17.52
CA ASN A 44 41.22 -3.47 18.23
C ASN A 44 40.28 -4.03 19.31
N GLY A 45 38.99 -4.09 19.01
CA GLY A 45 38.00 -4.72 19.89
C GLY A 45 37.59 -3.86 21.08
N SER A 46 37.62 -2.53 20.95
CA SER A 46 37.13 -1.63 21.99
C SER A 46 35.62 -1.83 22.22
N THR A 47 35.19 -2.19 23.42
CA THR A 47 33.80 -2.52 23.76
C THR A 47 33.22 -1.65 24.88
N ASP A 48 31.90 -1.74 25.09
CA ASP A 48 31.20 -0.98 26.14
C ASP A 48 31.44 0.54 26.09
N LEU A 49 31.57 1.08 24.87
CA LEU A 49 31.76 2.51 24.62
C LEU A 49 30.42 3.26 24.71
N ALA A 50 30.46 4.47 25.28
CA ALA A 50 29.33 5.40 25.27
C ALA A 50 29.76 6.78 24.77
N LEU A 51 29.11 7.28 23.72
CA LEU A 51 29.37 8.61 23.15
C LEU A 51 28.13 9.49 23.29
N ARG A 52 28.26 10.66 23.93
CA ARG A 52 27.12 11.57 24.12
C ARG A 52 27.49 13.01 23.81
N SER A 53 26.64 13.75 23.10
CA SER A 53 26.87 15.20 22.87
C SER A 53 28.24 15.47 22.23
N ILE A 54 28.55 14.73 21.16
CA ILE A 54 29.79 14.84 20.40
C ILE A 54 29.55 15.66 19.14
N VAL A 55 30.46 16.57 18.83
CA VAL A 55 30.54 17.19 17.49
C VAL A 55 31.75 16.60 16.78
N ALA A 56 31.59 16.00 15.61
CA ALA A 56 32.70 15.51 14.81
C ALA A 56 32.51 16.00 13.37
N SER A 57 33.04 17.20 13.11
CA SER A 57 32.79 17.94 11.88
C SER A 57 34.06 18.22 11.08
N GLY A 58 33.93 18.31 9.75
CA GLY A 58 35.03 18.73 8.87
C GLY A 58 36.24 17.80 8.89
N ASN A 59 36.07 16.55 9.33
CA ASN A 59 37.16 15.58 9.32
C ASN A 59 37.44 15.12 7.88
N ARG A 60 38.71 14.86 7.58
CA ARG A 60 39.13 14.47 6.23
C ARG A 60 38.53 13.14 5.80
N ASP A 61 38.46 12.19 6.73
CA ASP A 61 37.91 10.85 6.52
C ASP A 61 36.55 10.79 7.24
N ASP A 62 36.35 9.89 8.23
CA ASP A 62 35.04 9.75 8.91
C ASP A 62 34.92 10.62 10.16
N GLY A 63 33.69 11.01 10.54
CA GLY A 63 33.43 11.70 11.81
C GLY A 63 33.73 10.78 13.00
N ILE A 64 33.01 9.66 13.08
CA ILE A 64 33.22 8.61 14.10
C ILE A 64 33.33 7.25 13.38
N ARG A 65 34.37 6.49 13.71
CA ARG A 65 34.65 5.18 13.11
C ARG A 65 34.93 4.12 14.16
N PHE A 66 34.14 3.05 14.15
CA PHE A 66 34.39 1.81 14.89
C PHE A 66 34.77 0.69 13.94
N GLU A 67 35.97 0.14 14.14
CA GLU A 67 36.54 -0.94 13.34
C GLU A 67 37.09 -2.06 14.21
N SER A 68 37.53 -3.14 13.58
CA SER A 68 38.19 -4.27 14.27
C SER A 68 37.37 -4.82 15.43
N ALA A 69 36.08 -5.11 15.19
CA ALA A 69 35.12 -5.61 16.19
C ALA A 69 34.77 -4.65 17.34
N SER A 70 35.12 -3.35 17.23
CA SER A 70 34.76 -2.36 18.25
C SER A 70 33.27 -2.01 18.23
N ARG A 71 32.66 -1.82 19.41
CA ARG A 71 31.22 -1.62 19.60
C ARG A 71 30.93 -0.53 20.63
N ALA A 72 29.77 0.11 20.51
CA ALA A 72 29.22 0.98 21.55
C ALA A 72 27.88 0.47 22.08
N VAL A 73 27.63 0.74 23.36
CA VAL A 73 26.34 0.52 24.00
C VAL A 73 25.39 1.71 23.78
N ALA A 74 25.92 2.92 23.57
CA ALA A 74 25.10 4.09 23.33
C ALA A 74 25.84 5.16 22.52
N ILE A 75 25.18 5.70 21.52
CA ILE A 75 25.56 6.92 20.80
C ILE A 75 24.35 7.86 20.84
N GLU A 76 24.48 8.99 21.51
CA GLU A 76 23.33 9.88 21.76
C GLU A 76 23.68 11.34 21.51
N ASN A 77 22.80 12.06 20.82
CA ASN A 77 22.92 13.49 20.59
C ASN A 77 24.25 13.90 19.95
N ILE A 78 24.72 13.16 18.93
CA ILE A 78 25.94 13.50 18.20
C ILE A 78 25.62 14.33 16.95
N ASP A 79 26.54 15.18 16.53
CA ASP A 79 26.55 15.86 15.23
C ASP A 79 27.79 15.40 14.45
N VAL A 80 27.58 14.60 13.41
CA VAL A 80 28.63 14.11 12.51
C VAL A 80 28.45 14.71 11.11
N SER A 81 29.09 15.85 10.89
CA SER A 81 28.79 16.70 9.74
C SER A 81 29.98 17.07 8.86
N ASN A 82 29.74 17.28 7.57
CA ASN A 82 30.72 17.79 6.61
C ASN A 82 32.05 16.99 6.60
N ASN A 83 32.01 15.70 6.92
CA ASN A 83 33.18 14.84 6.88
C ASN A 83 33.42 14.32 5.46
N GLY A 84 34.67 14.09 5.07
CA GLY A 84 35.00 13.62 3.72
C GLY A 84 34.52 12.18 3.44
N GLY A 85 34.34 11.38 4.49
CA GLY A 85 33.82 10.01 4.47
C GLY A 85 32.43 9.90 5.12
N PHE A 86 32.25 8.92 5.99
CA PHE A 86 31.00 8.70 6.72
C PHE A 86 30.83 9.68 7.89
N GLY A 87 29.59 9.99 8.26
CA GLY A 87 29.32 10.64 9.53
C GLY A 87 29.66 9.71 10.70
N LEU A 88 28.93 8.59 10.78
CA LEU A 88 29.20 7.47 11.69
C LEU A 88 29.38 6.18 10.89
N TYR A 89 30.48 5.47 11.12
CA TYR A 89 30.74 4.13 10.62
C TYR A 89 30.93 3.14 11.78
N ALA A 90 30.18 2.04 11.80
CA ALA A 90 30.39 0.94 12.75
C ALA A 90 30.17 -0.43 12.09
N ASP A 91 31.19 -1.30 12.06
CA ASP A 91 31.11 -2.61 11.37
C ASP A 91 30.71 -3.78 12.28
N ALA A 92 30.69 -3.57 13.60
CA ALA A 92 30.43 -4.63 14.56
C ALA A 92 29.19 -4.41 15.42
N GLY A 93 28.44 -3.33 15.21
CA GLY A 93 27.18 -3.01 15.88
C GLY A 93 27.28 -1.88 16.90
N VAL A 94 26.14 -1.28 17.20
CA VAL A 94 25.92 -0.27 18.23
C VAL A 94 24.57 -0.60 18.84
N ASP A 95 24.41 -0.61 20.16
CA ASP A 95 23.13 -1.04 20.74
C ASP A 95 22.04 0.03 20.59
N VAL A 96 22.38 1.31 20.80
CA VAL A 96 21.46 2.45 20.68
C VAL A 96 22.11 3.61 19.93
N VAL A 97 21.39 4.17 18.95
CA VAL A 97 21.69 5.47 18.35
C VAL A 97 20.45 6.35 18.44
N SER A 98 20.56 7.48 19.16
CA SER A 98 19.38 8.31 19.46
C SER A 98 19.66 9.81 19.35
N GLY A 99 18.69 10.58 18.86
CA GLY A 99 18.73 12.06 18.86
C GLY A 99 19.90 12.66 18.08
N SER A 100 20.46 11.94 17.10
CA SER A 100 21.73 12.28 16.45
C SER A 100 21.54 12.82 15.04
N GLU A 101 22.48 13.66 14.59
CA GLU A 101 22.47 14.32 13.29
C GLU A 101 23.67 13.92 12.44
N ALA A 102 23.44 13.62 11.16
CA ALA A 102 24.48 13.35 10.18
C ALA A 102 24.18 14.09 8.87
N HIS A 103 24.98 15.09 8.53
CA HIS A 103 24.70 15.91 7.36
C HIS A 103 25.91 16.36 6.56
N GLY A 104 25.75 16.47 5.24
CA GLY A 104 26.79 16.98 4.33
C GLY A 104 28.04 16.09 4.22
N ASN A 105 27.96 14.82 4.62
CA ASN A 105 29.10 13.91 4.58
C ASN A 105 29.37 13.38 3.16
N GLY A 106 30.63 13.10 2.83
CA GLY A 106 31.07 12.60 1.53
C GLY A 106 30.70 11.14 1.24
N ALA A 107 30.24 10.39 2.25
CA ALA A 107 29.65 9.06 2.13
C ALA A 107 28.21 9.03 2.69
N SER A 108 27.86 7.99 3.45
CA SER A 108 26.57 7.93 4.14
C SER A 108 26.60 8.69 5.46
N GLY A 109 25.43 9.17 5.92
CA GLY A 109 25.32 9.81 7.24
C GLY A 109 25.62 8.84 8.37
N PHE A 110 24.79 7.79 8.47
CA PHE A 110 24.99 6.67 9.39
C PHE A 110 25.18 5.37 8.62
N TRP A 111 26.24 4.63 8.92
CA TRP A 111 26.49 3.30 8.39
C TRP A 111 26.80 2.35 9.54
N ILE A 112 25.90 1.40 9.80
CA ILE A 112 26.01 0.45 10.90
C ILE A 112 25.75 -0.95 10.37
N ARG A 113 26.70 -1.84 10.61
CA ARG A 113 26.54 -3.28 10.47
C ARG A 113 26.64 -3.95 11.82
N GLY A 114 25.72 -4.86 12.10
CA GLY A 114 25.67 -5.66 13.31
C GLY A 114 24.51 -5.26 14.23
N PRO A 115 24.37 -5.97 15.37
CA PRO A 115 23.23 -5.84 16.28
C PRO A 115 22.96 -4.40 16.72
N LEU A 116 21.69 -4.01 16.66
CA LEU A 116 21.08 -2.79 17.17
C LEU A 116 19.83 -3.17 17.98
N THR A 117 19.56 -2.41 19.03
CA THR A 117 18.28 -2.48 19.74
C THR A 117 17.36 -1.36 19.29
N ARG A 118 17.88 -0.13 19.22
CA ARG A 118 17.09 1.06 18.89
C ARG A 118 17.90 2.04 18.04
N PHE A 119 17.27 2.56 17.00
CA PHE A 119 17.78 3.63 16.16
C PHE A 119 16.67 4.67 16.00
N ASP A 120 16.66 5.72 16.82
CA ASP A 120 15.51 6.63 16.88
C ASP A 120 15.83 8.12 16.98
N GLU A 121 14.89 8.95 16.51
CA GLU A 121 14.98 10.42 16.61
C GLU A 121 16.23 10.99 15.93
N ASN A 122 16.77 10.30 14.92
CA ASN A 122 17.96 10.73 14.21
C ASN A 122 17.60 11.47 12.91
N ARG A 123 18.46 12.41 12.50
CA ARG A 123 18.35 13.14 11.24
C ARG A 123 19.55 12.87 10.34
N ALA A 124 19.30 12.40 9.11
CA ALA A 124 20.32 12.22 8.09
C ALA A 124 19.99 13.07 6.84
N GLU A 125 20.79 14.09 6.57
CA GLU A 125 20.47 15.11 5.57
C GLU A 125 21.59 15.40 4.59
N GLY A 126 21.28 15.41 3.29
CA GLY A 126 22.20 15.93 2.27
C GLY A 126 23.53 15.20 2.18
N ASN A 127 23.60 13.94 2.64
CA ASN A 127 24.81 13.12 2.52
C ASN A 127 24.99 12.67 1.07
N ALA A 128 26.24 12.51 0.61
CA ALA A 128 26.54 12.23 -0.79
C ALA A 128 26.01 10.85 -1.25
N VAL A 129 25.83 9.91 -0.33
CA VAL A 129 25.30 8.56 -0.60
C VAL A 129 23.97 8.37 0.14
N ASP A 130 23.88 7.44 1.09
CA ASP A 130 22.64 7.11 1.79
C ASP A 130 22.52 7.93 3.09
N GLY A 131 21.31 8.25 3.53
CA GLY A 131 21.13 8.90 4.83
C GLY A 131 21.51 7.95 5.97
N ILE A 132 20.81 6.81 6.02
CA ILE A 132 20.94 5.77 7.03
C ILE A 132 21.10 4.42 6.33
N TRP A 133 22.16 3.69 6.66
CA TRP A 133 22.43 2.33 6.18
C TRP A 133 22.64 1.38 7.34
N LEU A 134 21.75 0.40 7.48
CA LEU A 134 21.69 -0.53 8.61
C LEU A 134 21.66 -1.99 8.08
N GLU A 135 22.64 -2.80 8.49
CA GLU A 135 22.78 -4.18 8.02
C GLU A 135 22.90 -5.14 9.22
N LYS A 136 22.17 -6.27 9.20
CA LYS A 136 22.24 -7.33 10.24
C LYS A 136 21.95 -6.80 11.65
N VAL A 137 20.93 -5.96 11.74
CA VAL A 137 20.58 -5.24 12.97
C VAL A 137 19.88 -6.08 14.02
N GLY A 138 19.34 -7.25 13.65
CA GLY A 138 18.54 -8.05 14.57
C GLY A 138 17.12 -7.52 14.71
N ALA A 139 16.53 -7.66 15.90
CA ALA A 139 15.17 -7.19 16.20
C ALA A 139 15.11 -5.69 16.54
N ALA A 140 15.80 -4.87 15.75
CA ALA A 140 15.92 -3.43 16.01
C ALA A 140 14.60 -2.68 15.71
N ALA A 141 14.30 -1.67 16.53
CA ALA A 141 13.30 -0.65 16.23
C ALA A 141 13.97 0.58 15.61
N ILE A 142 13.57 0.94 14.38
CA ILE A 142 14.08 2.09 13.63
C ILE A 142 12.94 3.09 13.50
N GLU A 143 12.86 4.07 14.39
CA GLU A 143 11.66 4.88 14.60
C GLU A 143 11.93 6.39 14.64
N ALA A 144 10.95 7.20 14.26
CA ALA A 144 11.02 8.66 14.38
C ALA A 144 12.26 9.31 13.74
N ASN A 145 12.87 8.67 12.73
CA ASN A 145 14.03 9.21 12.03
C ASN A 145 13.59 10.04 10.82
N VAL A 146 14.42 11.01 10.44
CA VAL A 146 14.25 11.83 9.24
C VAL A 146 15.45 11.64 8.31
N ALA A 147 15.22 11.10 7.10
CA ALA A 147 16.25 10.95 6.08
C ALA A 147 15.89 11.74 4.82
N ILE A 148 16.54 12.89 4.61
CA ILE A 148 16.12 13.89 3.61
C ILE A 148 17.24 14.29 2.66
N GLY A 149 16.93 14.43 1.37
CA GLY A 149 17.84 15.07 0.43
C GLY A 149 19.15 14.31 0.17
N ASN A 150 19.24 13.01 0.51
CA ASN A 150 20.46 12.25 0.37
C ASN A 150 20.73 11.89 -1.11
N GLY A 151 22.01 11.79 -1.48
CA GLY A 151 22.47 11.57 -2.85
C GLY A 151 22.10 10.21 -3.44
N ARG A 152 21.67 9.26 -2.59
CA ARG A 152 21.12 7.96 -2.95
C ARG A 152 19.84 7.70 -2.15
N ASN A 153 19.79 6.74 -1.23
CA ASN A 153 18.56 6.39 -0.53
C ASN A 153 18.45 7.14 0.81
N GLY A 154 17.23 7.25 1.35
CA GLY A 154 16.99 7.78 2.69
C GLY A 154 17.41 6.79 3.77
N VAL A 155 16.63 5.72 3.94
CA VAL A 155 16.85 4.66 4.92
C VAL A 155 17.01 3.32 4.21
N VAL A 156 18.09 2.59 4.50
CA VAL A 156 18.34 1.24 3.98
C VAL A 156 18.49 0.29 5.16
N VAL A 157 17.64 -0.73 5.23
CA VAL A 157 17.69 -1.78 6.25
C VAL A 157 17.69 -3.16 5.60
N SER A 158 18.69 -3.97 5.93
CA SER A 158 18.73 -5.39 5.57
C SER A 158 18.95 -6.25 6.81
N ASN A 159 18.15 -7.31 6.95
CA ASN A 159 18.23 -8.18 8.12
C ASN A 159 18.05 -9.65 7.73
N PRO A 160 19.02 -10.52 8.06
CA PRO A 160 18.94 -11.94 7.72
C PRO A 160 17.77 -12.63 8.43
N PRO A 161 17.31 -13.79 7.92
CA PRO A 161 16.29 -14.60 8.58
C PRO A 161 16.62 -14.93 10.04
N GLY A 162 15.61 -14.91 10.90
CA GLY A 162 15.68 -15.34 12.31
C GLY A 162 15.20 -14.29 13.32
N THR A 163 15.34 -13.02 12.98
CA THR A 163 14.74 -11.89 13.72
C THR A 163 14.15 -10.90 12.72
N THR A 164 13.30 -9.98 13.18
CA THR A 164 12.66 -9.00 12.31
C THR A 164 12.97 -7.59 12.78
N ALA A 165 13.61 -6.81 11.92
CA ALA A 165 13.77 -5.37 12.14
C ALA A 165 12.49 -4.65 11.71
N VAL A 166 12.11 -3.62 12.46
CA VAL A 166 10.92 -2.81 12.16
C VAL A 166 11.36 -1.38 11.83
N VAL A 167 11.01 -0.92 10.63
CA VAL A 167 11.23 0.45 10.16
C VAL A 167 9.92 1.20 10.30
N GLY A 168 9.83 2.00 11.36
CA GLY A 168 8.64 2.75 11.77
C GLY A 168 7.87 1.99 12.86
N ASN A 169 6.56 2.23 12.95
CA ASN A 169 5.73 1.64 14.00
C ASN A 169 4.29 1.41 13.50
N ALA A 170 3.74 0.25 13.80
CA ALA A 170 2.37 -0.13 13.40
C ALA A 170 1.28 0.55 14.25
N ASP A 171 1.60 1.01 15.45
CA ASP A 171 0.75 1.83 16.30
C ASP A 171 0.98 3.31 15.97
N LEU A 172 0.15 3.83 15.08
CA LEU A 172 0.25 5.20 14.58
C LEU A 172 -0.01 6.26 15.68
N THR A 173 -0.66 5.88 16.78
CA THR A 173 -0.94 6.81 17.89
C THR A 173 0.31 7.20 18.67
N LEU A 174 1.41 6.45 18.50
CA LEU A 174 2.70 6.77 19.10
C LEU A 174 3.49 7.81 18.30
N GLU A 175 3.08 8.12 17.06
CA GLU A 175 3.77 9.08 16.19
C GLU A 175 5.26 8.74 15.96
N ARG A 176 5.57 7.44 15.85
CA ARG A 176 6.94 6.90 15.73
C ARG A 176 7.37 6.57 14.30
N GLY A 177 6.62 7.03 13.31
CA GLY A 177 6.93 6.82 11.89
C GLY A 177 8.21 7.52 11.44
N ASN A 178 8.95 6.92 10.50
CA ASN A 178 10.07 7.62 9.86
C ASN A 178 9.57 8.50 8.71
N ARG A 179 10.34 9.55 8.42
CA ARG A 179 10.09 10.46 7.29
C ARG A 179 11.27 10.41 6.32
N ALA A 180 11.01 10.04 5.08
CA ALA A 180 12.06 9.93 4.05
C ALA A 180 11.75 10.73 2.77
N PRO A 181 11.78 12.08 2.81
CA PRO A 181 11.49 12.89 1.65
C PRO A 181 12.71 13.25 0.80
N ASP A 182 12.49 13.50 -0.49
CA ASP A 182 13.44 14.22 -1.37
C ASP A 182 14.81 13.53 -1.58
N ASN A 183 14.93 12.22 -1.37
CA ASN A 183 16.14 11.47 -1.65
C ASN A 183 16.22 11.12 -3.15
N LYS A 184 17.43 11.14 -3.73
CA LYS A 184 17.61 10.90 -5.18
C LYS A 184 17.26 9.47 -5.61
N GLY A 185 17.34 8.51 -4.70
CA GLY A 185 17.06 7.09 -4.88
C GLY A 185 15.76 6.68 -4.23
N ALA A 186 15.77 5.61 -3.44
CA ALA A 186 14.60 5.18 -2.67
C ALA A 186 14.47 5.95 -1.35
N GLY A 187 13.27 6.28 -0.92
CA GLY A 187 13.04 6.83 0.42
C GLY A 187 13.38 5.80 1.50
N ILE A 188 12.75 4.62 1.42
CA ILE A 188 13.02 3.48 2.32
C ILE A 188 13.29 2.22 1.50
N VAL A 189 14.33 1.48 1.88
CA VAL A 189 14.66 0.16 1.35
C VAL A 189 14.64 -0.85 2.50
N GLY A 190 13.78 -1.87 2.39
CA GLY A 190 13.76 -3.03 3.28
C GLY A 190 14.13 -4.30 2.52
N GLN A 191 14.99 -5.14 3.10
CA GLN A 191 15.43 -6.39 2.49
C GLN A 191 15.41 -7.54 3.49
N GLU A 192 14.85 -8.67 3.05
CA GLU A 192 14.72 -9.90 3.84
C GLU A 192 13.77 -9.71 5.05
N SER A 193 14.23 -9.98 6.28
CA SER A 193 13.38 -9.98 7.49
C SER A 193 13.20 -8.57 8.05
N VAL A 194 12.52 -7.73 7.28
CA VAL A 194 12.19 -6.33 7.60
C VAL A 194 10.69 -6.10 7.44
N ARG A 195 10.11 -5.31 8.36
CA ARG A 195 8.75 -4.75 8.26
C ARG A 195 8.85 -3.24 8.14
N VAL A 196 8.20 -2.64 7.14
CA VAL A 196 8.17 -1.19 6.93
C VAL A 196 6.77 -0.68 7.27
N GLU A 197 6.61 -0.02 8.42
CA GLU A 197 5.30 0.23 9.01
C GLU A 197 5.11 1.68 9.45
N GLY A 198 4.01 2.32 9.07
CA GLY A 198 3.66 3.63 9.61
C GLY A 198 4.61 4.78 9.23
N ASN A 199 5.21 4.75 8.04
CA ASN A 199 6.15 5.79 7.59
C ASN A 199 5.51 6.76 6.59
N THR A 200 6.07 7.98 6.50
CA THR A 200 5.74 8.96 5.45
C THR A 200 6.92 9.11 4.49
N VAL A 201 6.71 8.77 3.21
CA VAL A 201 7.77 8.66 2.21
C VAL A 201 7.40 9.43 0.94
N ALA A 202 8.16 10.46 0.59
CA ALA A 202 7.71 11.38 -0.45
C ALA A 202 8.80 11.90 -1.39
N ARG A 203 8.43 12.19 -2.65
CA ARG A 203 9.28 12.92 -3.61
C ARG A 203 10.66 12.29 -3.86
N ASN A 204 10.74 10.97 -3.82
CA ASN A 204 11.93 10.20 -4.17
C ASN A 204 11.85 9.65 -5.61
N ASP A 205 12.90 8.98 -6.08
CA ASP A 205 12.81 8.15 -7.29
C ASP A 205 11.87 6.96 -7.05
N VAL A 206 12.09 6.24 -5.95
CA VAL A 206 11.15 5.22 -5.47
C VAL A 206 10.75 5.57 -4.03
N GLY A 207 9.48 5.50 -3.68
CA GLY A 207 9.08 5.70 -2.29
C GLY A 207 9.64 4.58 -1.41
N ILE A 208 9.02 3.41 -1.47
CA ILE A 208 9.43 2.23 -0.71
C ILE A 208 9.87 1.13 -1.66
N ARG A 209 11.03 0.51 -1.39
CA ARG A 209 11.50 -0.68 -2.11
C ARG A 209 11.62 -1.85 -1.16
N THR A 210 10.89 -2.92 -1.43
CA THR A 210 10.93 -4.16 -0.63
C THR A 210 11.46 -5.33 -1.45
N SER A 211 12.10 -6.30 -0.80
CA SER A 211 12.64 -7.49 -1.46
C SER A 211 12.75 -8.67 -0.50
N PHE A 212 12.62 -9.89 -1.01
CA PHE A 212 12.82 -11.15 -0.28
C PHE A 212 11.89 -11.31 0.94
N GLY A 213 10.59 -11.09 0.73
CA GLY A 213 9.57 -11.30 1.77
C GLY A 213 9.38 -10.14 2.74
N THR A 214 10.12 -9.04 2.60
CA THR A 214 9.86 -7.78 3.33
C THR A 214 8.42 -7.31 3.10
N THR A 215 7.75 -6.87 4.16
CA THR A 215 6.38 -6.35 4.12
C THR A 215 6.36 -4.83 4.28
N ALA A 216 5.34 -4.18 3.71
CA ALA A 216 5.09 -2.75 3.91
C ALA A 216 3.62 -2.55 4.29
N SER A 217 3.36 -1.90 5.43
CA SER A 217 2.00 -1.64 5.88
C SER A 217 1.81 -0.23 6.44
N ARG A 218 0.61 0.34 6.27
CA ARG A 218 0.22 1.60 6.91
C ARG A 218 1.15 2.77 6.59
N ASN A 219 1.80 2.75 5.43
CA ASN A 219 2.67 3.84 4.98
C ASN A 219 1.90 4.83 4.11
N ILE A 220 2.35 6.08 4.11
CA ILE A 220 1.90 7.13 3.21
C ILE A 220 3.03 7.40 2.21
N VAL A 221 2.76 7.15 0.93
CA VAL A 221 3.78 7.13 -0.12
C VAL A 221 3.36 7.97 -1.31
N TRP A 222 3.96 9.16 -1.47
CA TRP A 222 3.45 10.13 -2.45
C TRP A 222 4.47 10.99 -3.17
N GLY A 223 4.11 11.47 -4.36
CA GLY A 223 4.96 12.40 -5.11
C GLY A 223 6.26 11.79 -5.65
N ASN A 224 6.45 10.47 -5.53
CA ASN A 224 7.65 9.78 -6.01
C ASN A 224 7.56 9.55 -7.54
N ARG A 225 8.64 9.09 -8.20
CA ARG A 225 8.46 8.55 -9.56
C ARG A 225 7.67 7.24 -9.51
N VAL A 226 8.10 6.28 -8.68
CA VAL A 226 7.34 5.07 -8.34
C VAL A 226 7.02 5.08 -6.86
N GLY A 227 5.78 4.77 -6.46
CA GLY A 227 5.37 4.73 -5.06
C GLY A 227 6.04 3.58 -4.30
N ILE A 228 5.52 2.36 -4.45
CA ILE A 228 6.04 1.15 -3.81
C ILE A 228 6.50 0.16 -4.88
N SER A 229 7.73 -0.37 -4.74
CA SER A 229 8.30 -1.35 -5.67
C SER A 229 8.70 -2.63 -4.91
N VAL A 230 7.96 -3.71 -5.14
CA VAL A 230 8.19 -5.04 -4.57
C VAL A 230 8.92 -5.91 -5.59
N ARG A 231 10.16 -6.27 -5.30
CA ARG A 231 11.00 -7.02 -6.25
C ARG A 231 10.85 -8.52 -6.16
N ARG A 232 10.66 -9.06 -4.95
CA ARG A 232 10.68 -10.51 -4.68
C ARG A 232 9.84 -10.88 -3.46
N GLY A 233 8.54 -11.11 -3.65
CA GLY A 233 7.61 -11.50 -2.59
C GLY A 233 7.50 -10.47 -1.45
N GLY A 234 6.61 -10.75 -0.50
CA GLY A 234 6.24 -9.84 0.59
C GLY A 234 4.73 -9.71 0.68
N ALA A 235 4.26 -8.64 1.31
CA ALA A 235 2.85 -8.25 1.35
C ALA A 235 2.74 -6.73 1.49
N LEU A 236 1.70 -6.16 0.88
CA LEU A 236 1.36 -4.74 0.96
C LEU A 236 -0.03 -4.60 1.58
N THR A 237 -0.11 -3.99 2.76
CA THR A 237 -1.37 -3.87 3.50
C THR A 237 -1.65 -2.46 3.98
N ALA A 238 -2.83 -1.91 3.69
CA ALA A 238 -3.28 -0.63 4.23
C ALA A 238 -2.31 0.54 3.95
N ASN A 239 -1.63 0.56 2.80
CA ASN A 239 -0.80 1.71 2.41
C ASN A 239 -1.63 2.72 1.61
N ARG A 240 -1.38 4.02 1.83
CA ARG A 240 -1.93 5.10 1.01
C ARG A 240 -0.86 5.55 0.00
N VAL A 241 -1.12 5.40 -1.29
CA VAL A 241 -0.12 5.58 -2.36
C VAL A 241 -0.65 6.49 -3.47
N TYR A 242 -0.17 7.73 -3.54
CA TYR A 242 -0.80 8.73 -4.40
C TYR A 242 0.12 9.76 -5.04
N ALA A 243 -0.36 10.44 -6.06
CA ALA A 243 0.36 11.54 -6.74
C ALA A 243 1.76 11.16 -7.23
N ASN A 244 2.04 9.88 -7.50
CA ASN A 244 3.32 9.43 -8.04
C ASN A 244 3.33 9.63 -9.56
N ARG A 245 4.47 10.10 -10.08
CA ARG A 245 4.60 10.56 -11.48
C ARG A 245 4.51 9.43 -12.52
N GLU A 246 4.72 8.19 -12.09
CA GLU A 246 4.56 6.98 -12.90
C GLU A 246 3.62 6.00 -12.20
N THR A 247 4.13 4.91 -11.66
CA THR A 247 3.32 3.83 -11.08
C THR A 247 3.16 4.01 -9.56
N GLY A 248 1.95 3.82 -9.05
CA GLY A 248 1.71 3.75 -7.60
C GLY A 248 2.39 2.53 -6.98
N ILE A 249 1.98 1.32 -7.38
CA ILE A 249 2.55 0.05 -6.89
C ILE A 249 3.08 -0.79 -8.04
N GLU A 250 4.32 -1.23 -7.95
CA GLU A 250 4.92 -2.25 -8.83
C GLU A 250 5.18 -3.53 -8.02
N ALA A 251 4.63 -4.66 -8.43
CA ALA A 251 4.82 -5.94 -7.74
C ALA A 251 5.12 -7.10 -8.69
N ASN A 252 6.01 -8.00 -8.25
CA ASN A 252 6.39 -9.23 -8.95
C ASN A 252 6.40 -10.40 -7.96
N ASP A 253 6.34 -11.63 -8.47
CA ASP A 253 6.19 -12.86 -7.68
C ASP A 253 4.87 -12.87 -6.84
N ARG A 254 4.76 -13.77 -5.87
CA ARG A 254 3.60 -13.83 -4.98
C ARG A 254 3.63 -12.71 -3.94
N VAL A 255 2.78 -11.69 -4.11
CA VAL A 255 2.61 -10.57 -3.18
C VAL A 255 1.12 -10.35 -2.93
N PRO A 256 0.58 -10.68 -1.75
CA PRO A 256 -0.76 -10.22 -1.36
C PRO A 256 -0.80 -8.69 -1.29
N ILE A 257 -1.82 -8.08 -1.88
CA ILE A 257 -2.07 -6.64 -1.90
C ILE A 257 -3.47 -6.41 -1.33
N ASP A 258 -3.55 -5.90 -0.10
CA ASP A 258 -4.78 -5.84 0.68
C ASP A 258 -5.02 -4.46 1.31
N GLU A 259 -6.25 -3.97 1.32
CA GLU A 259 -6.64 -2.71 2.01
C GLU A 259 -5.88 -1.44 1.56
N ASN A 260 -5.19 -1.44 0.42
CA ASN A 260 -4.43 -0.28 -0.02
C ASN A 260 -5.35 0.75 -0.70
N VAL A 261 -5.05 2.03 -0.48
CA VAL A 261 -5.72 3.17 -1.13
C VAL A 261 -4.73 3.78 -2.12
N VAL A 262 -4.99 3.65 -3.42
CA VAL A 262 -4.07 4.01 -4.50
C VAL A 262 -4.77 4.94 -5.48
N TYR A 263 -4.28 6.18 -5.62
CA TYR A 263 -4.99 7.17 -6.43
C TYR A 263 -4.09 8.26 -7.04
N SER A 264 -4.56 8.94 -8.08
CA SER A 264 -3.86 10.09 -8.70
C SER A 264 -2.42 9.81 -9.14
N ASN A 265 -2.13 8.54 -9.42
CA ASN A 265 -0.90 8.11 -10.07
C ASN A 265 -1.11 8.06 -11.60
N ARG A 266 -0.04 8.16 -12.40
CA ARG A 266 -0.17 7.94 -13.85
C ARG A 266 -0.66 6.52 -14.17
N ARG A 267 -0.28 5.55 -13.34
CA ARG A 267 -0.85 4.20 -13.30
C ARG A 267 -0.99 3.77 -11.85
N GLY A 268 -2.10 3.15 -11.48
CA GLY A 268 -2.32 2.66 -10.12
C GLY A 268 -1.34 1.56 -9.74
N MET A 269 -1.51 0.37 -10.34
CA MET A 269 -0.67 -0.79 -10.07
C MET A 269 -0.18 -1.46 -11.35
N GLU A 270 1.07 -1.90 -11.36
CA GLU A 270 1.65 -2.79 -12.38
C GLU A 270 2.11 -4.09 -11.75
N LEU A 271 1.46 -5.19 -12.13
CA LEU A 271 1.71 -6.54 -11.64
C LEU A 271 2.44 -7.32 -12.72
N GLY A 272 3.74 -7.51 -12.49
CA GLY A 272 4.67 -8.07 -13.46
C GLY A 272 4.94 -9.56 -13.26
N PHE A 273 6.11 -9.99 -13.67
CA PHE A 273 6.49 -11.40 -13.81
C PHE A 273 6.16 -12.25 -12.58
N TRP A 274 5.54 -13.40 -12.83
CA TRP A 274 5.22 -14.46 -11.86
C TRP A 274 4.26 -14.03 -10.75
N TYR A 275 3.50 -12.96 -10.98
CA TYR A 275 2.54 -12.49 -10.00
C TYR A 275 1.45 -13.53 -9.71
N SER A 276 1.23 -13.83 -8.43
CA SER A 276 0.28 -14.86 -7.97
C SER A 276 -0.28 -14.62 -6.55
N GLY A 277 -0.34 -13.35 -6.11
CA GLY A 277 -0.92 -12.95 -4.82
C GLY A 277 -2.37 -12.46 -4.97
N PRO A 278 -3.23 -12.65 -3.95
CA PRO A 278 -4.57 -12.06 -3.96
C PRO A 278 -4.48 -10.53 -3.90
N ILE A 279 -5.41 -9.87 -4.58
CA ILE A 279 -5.58 -8.42 -4.63
C ILE A 279 -6.97 -8.14 -4.08
N THR A 280 -7.04 -7.77 -2.82
CA THR A 280 -8.30 -7.69 -2.07
C THR A 280 -8.50 -6.37 -1.36
N HIS A 281 -9.74 -5.91 -1.23
CA HIS A 281 -10.08 -4.72 -0.44
C HIS A 281 -9.31 -3.46 -0.84
N ASN A 282 -8.85 -3.32 -2.09
CA ASN A 282 -8.12 -2.12 -2.50
C ASN A 282 -9.09 -1.09 -3.09
N LEU A 283 -8.85 0.17 -2.78
CA LEU A 283 -9.50 1.33 -3.39
C LEU A 283 -8.53 1.95 -4.40
N VAL A 284 -8.88 1.92 -5.69
CA VAL A 284 -7.98 2.26 -6.80
C VAL A 284 -8.64 3.23 -7.78
N TYR A 285 -8.27 4.51 -7.77
CA TYR A 285 -9.05 5.53 -8.48
C TYR A 285 -8.26 6.72 -9.01
N ASP A 286 -8.88 7.50 -9.88
CA ASP A 286 -8.31 8.75 -10.44
C ASP A 286 -6.92 8.55 -11.06
N HIS A 287 -6.74 7.56 -11.93
CA HIS A 287 -5.47 7.36 -12.64
C HIS A 287 -5.52 7.90 -14.07
N GLU A 288 -4.45 8.56 -14.52
CA GLU A 288 -4.29 8.98 -15.93
C GLU A 288 -4.27 7.77 -16.91
N GLY A 289 -4.05 6.57 -16.38
CA GLY A 289 -3.85 5.34 -17.14
C GLY A 289 -4.72 4.19 -16.63
N GLU A 290 -4.08 3.05 -16.37
CA GLU A 290 -4.75 1.87 -15.80
C GLU A 290 -4.84 1.94 -14.27
N GLY A 291 -5.94 1.46 -13.70
CA GLY A 291 -6.04 1.16 -12.27
C GLY A 291 -5.11 0.01 -11.89
N ILE A 292 -5.29 -1.14 -12.54
CA ILE A 292 -4.36 -2.28 -12.47
C ILE A 292 -3.99 -2.74 -13.87
N LEU A 293 -2.70 -2.89 -14.12
CA LEU A 293 -2.13 -3.56 -15.29
C LEU A 293 -1.49 -4.88 -14.88
N VAL A 294 -2.04 -5.99 -15.36
CA VAL A 294 -1.54 -7.34 -15.11
C VAL A 294 -0.78 -7.86 -16.33
N ARG A 295 0.49 -8.18 -16.12
CA ARG A 295 1.44 -8.75 -17.10
C ARG A 295 2.22 -9.89 -16.45
N ALA A 296 1.48 -10.78 -15.77
CA ALA A 296 2.03 -11.76 -14.85
C ALA A 296 2.89 -12.82 -15.55
N SER A 297 2.43 -13.31 -16.68
CA SER A 297 3.13 -14.40 -17.35
C SER A 297 4.28 -13.88 -18.22
N GLY A 298 4.11 -12.80 -18.99
CA GLY A 298 5.10 -12.41 -20.01
C GLY A 298 5.14 -13.42 -21.17
N ASP A 299 5.87 -13.12 -22.26
CA ASP A 299 6.04 -14.06 -23.38
C ASP A 299 6.99 -15.21 -22.96
N LEU A 300 6.44 -16.22 -22.29
CA LEU A 300 7.18 -17.40 -21.78
C LEU A 300 7.24 -18.55 -22.78
N THR A 301 7.00 -18.31 -24.07
CA THR A 301 7.07 -19.34 -25.12
C THR A 301 8.41 -20.08 -25.15
N HIS A 302 9.46 -19.52 -24.54
CA HIS A 302 10.81 -20.09 -24.45
C HIS A 302 11.18 -20.75 -23.10
N LEU A 303 10.36 -20.65 -22.04
CA LEU A 303 10.74 -21.05 -20.67
C LEU A 303 10.03 -22.29 -20.10
N GLY A 304 9.45 -23.15 -20.95
CA GLY A 304 9.07 -24.50 -20.53
C GLY A 304 7.93 -24.57 -19.50
N GLY A 305 6.95 -23.67 -19.60
CA GLY A 305 5.60 -23.85 -19.05
C GLY A 305 5.53 -24.07 -17.54
N ARG A 306 5.67 -23.00 -16.75
CA ARG A 306 4.94 -22.89 -15.48
C ARG A 306 3.77 -21.95 -15.69
N ALA A 307 2.69 -22.51 -16.23
CA ALA A 307 1.41 -21.82 -16.37
C ALA A 307 0.50 -22.22 -15.21
N ALA A 308 0.42 -21.38 -14.18
CA ALA A 308 -0.68 -21.35 -13.23
C ALA A 308 -0.59 -20.06 -12.38
N ASP A 309 -0.58 -18.89 -13.01
CA ASP A 309 -0.73 -17.64 -12.26
C ASP A 309 -2.22 -17.52 -11.95
N LEU A 310 -2.65 -17.82 -10.73
CA LEU A 310 -3.98 -17.41 -10.28
C LEU A 310 -3.86 -15.93 -9.91
N VAL A 311 -4.40 -15.06 -10.74
CA VAL A 311 -4.52 -13.63 -10.44
C VAL A 311 -5.93 -13.41 -9.90
N ASP A 312 -6.01 -13.28 -8.59
CA ASP A 312 -7.28 -13.15 -7.87
C ASP A 312 -7.51 -11.69 -7.49
N ILE A 313 -8.54 -11.07 -8.08
CA ILE A 313 -8.93 -9.67 -7.85
C ILE A 313 -10.34 -9.67 -7.27
N ARG A 314 -10.44 -9.55 -5.95
CA ARG A 314 -11.71 -9.67 -5.22
C ARG A 314 -12.00 -8.49 -4.31
N ASN A 315 -13.25 -8.08 -4.18
CA ASN A 315 -13.65 -7.02 -3.24
C ASN A 315 -12.81 -5.74 -3.39
N ASN A 316 -12.55 -5.28 -4.62
CA ASN A 316 -11.88 -3.99 -4.85
C ASN A 316 -12.86 -2.97 -5.41
N THR A 317 -12.60 -1.69 -5.16
CA THR A 317 -13.33 -0.58 -5.81
C THR A 317 -12.40 0.13 -6.76
N PHE A 318 -12.83 0.24 -8.03
CA PHE A 318 -12.14 1.00 -9.06
C PHE A 318 -13.01 2.16 -9.52
N ALA A 319 -12.45 3.38 -9.59
CA ALA A 319 -13.21 4.55 -10.03
C ALA A 319 -12.41 5.51 -10.92
N SER A 320 -13.03 6.01 -11.98
CA SER A 320 -12.51 7.09 -12.85
C SER A 320 -11.06 6.90 -13.33
N ASN A 321 -10.74 5.67 -13.77
CA ASN A 321 -9.44 5.35 -14.35
C ASN A 321 -9.45 5.57 -15.88
N GLN A 322 -8.66 6.52 -16.38
CA GLN A 322 -8.84 7.07 -17.73
C GLN A 322 -8.65 6.07 -18.89
N ARG A 323 -7.87 4.99 -18.68
CA ARG A 323 -7.66 3.96 -19.72
C ARG A 323 -8.44 2.69 -19.45
N SER A 324 -8.22 2.08 -18.29
CA SER A 324 -9.00 0.93 -17.84
C SER A 324 -8.93 0.78 -16.33
N ALA A 325 -9.99 0.32 -15.67
CA ALA A 325 -9.91 -0.05 -14.25
C ALA A 325 -9.00 -1.27 -14.07
N VAL A 326 -9.26 -2.36 -14.80
CA VAL A 326 -8.38 -3.54 -14.82
C VAL A 326 -8.03 -3.93 -16.25
N ARG A 327 -6.73 -4.07 -16.52
CA ARG A 327 -6.20 -4.55 -17.79
C ARG A 327 -5.35 -5.80 -17.60
N ILE A 328 -5.66 -6.86 -18.34
CA ILE A 328 -4.96 -8.15 -18.30
C ILE A 328 -4.39 -8.45 -19.68
N GLU A 329 -3.08 -8.65 -19.74
CA GLU A 329 -2.36 -8.91 -20.99
C GLU A 329 -1.10 -9.76 -20.80
N ALA A 330 -0.30 -9.89 -21.87
CA ALA A 330 0.99 -10.56 -21.88
C ALA A 330 0.91 -12.02 -21.42
N TYR A 331 0.03 -12.78 -22.08
CA TYR A 331 -0.20 -14.21 -21.87
C TYR A 331 -0.64 -14.60 -20.45
N THR A 332 -1.20 -13.66 -19.69
CA THR A 332 -1.72 -13.93 -18.34
C THR A 332 -2.90 -14.92 -18.43
N LYS A 333 -2.96 -15.90 -17.52
CA LYS A 333 -4.00 -16.93 -17.48
C LYS A 333 -4.69 -16.93 -16.13
N ASN A 334 -5.85 -17.59 -16.03
CA ASN A 334 -6.55 -17.85 -14.77
C ASN A 334 -6.75 -16.58 -13.91
N ALA A 335 -7.11 -15.47 -14.54
CA ALA A 335 -7.50 -14.26 -13.82
C ALA A 335 -8.96 -14.38 -13.39
N GLU A 336 -9.22 -14.23 -12.11
CA GLU A 336 -10.54 -14.33 -11.49
C GLU A 336 -10.90 -12.99 -10.85
N LEU A 337 -12.05 -12.44 -11.26
CA LEU A 337 -12.55 -11.15 -10.78
C LEU A 337 -13.93 -11.35 -10.15
N ALA A 338 -14.06 -11.08 -8.84
CA ALA A 338 -15.37 -11.13 -8.19
C ALA A 338 -15.57 -10.05 -7.13
N ASN A 339 -16.82 -9.70 -6.87
CA ASN A 339 -17.21 -8.72 -5.83
C ASN A 339 -16.56 -7.35 -5.99
N ASN A 340 -16.11 -6.99 -7.19
CA ASN A 340 -15.51 -5.68 -7.42
C ASN A 340 -16.58 -4.66 -7.81
N VAL A 341 -16.33 -3.39 -7.49
CA VAL A 341 -17.06 -2.26 -8.05
C VAL A 341 -16.19 -1.62 -9.14
N PHE A 342 -16.76 -1.47 -10.33
CA PHE A 342 -16.16 -0.79 -11.46
C PHE A 342 -16.96 0.45 -11.81
N TRP A 343 -16.45 1.62 -11.42
CA TRP A 343 -16.92 2.90 -11.93
C TRP A 343 -16.01 3.37 -13.06
N ALA A 344 -16.54 3.39 -14.29
CA ALA A 344 -15.86 3.88 -15.47
C ALA A 344 -16.66 5.01 -16.12
N ASP A 345 -16.16 6.24 -16.01
CA ASP A 345 -16.65 7.44 -16.71
C ASP A 345 -15.91 7.70 -18.04
N SER A 346 -14.81 6.98 -18.24
CA SER A 346 -13.91 6.98 -19.38
C SER A 346 -13.16 5.65 -19.43
N GLY A 347 -12.55 5.32 -20.56
CA GLY A 347 -11.82 4.05 -20.70
C GLY A 347 -12.72 2.82 -20.53
N ALA A 348 -12.12 1.67 -20.20
CA ALA A 348 -12.86 0.41 -20.01
C ALA A 348 -12.86 -0.05 -18.54
N ALA A 349 -13.99 -0.52 -18.01
CA ALA A 349 -13.96 -1.21 -16.71
C ALA A 349 -13.02 -2.42 -16.76
N LEU A 350 -13.17 -3.27 -17.79
CA LEU A 350 -12.31 -4.44 -18.01
C LEU A 350 -11.64 -4.40 -19.38
N SER A 351 -10.35 -4.73 -19.47
CA SER A 351 -9.64 -4.89 -20.74
C SER A 351 -8.83 -6.18 -20.74
N VAL A 352 -9.24 -7.16 -21.55
CA VAL A 352 -8.55 -8.47 -21.63
C VAL A 352 -8.03 -8.70 -23.05
N ALA A 353 -6.71 -8.83 -23.16
CA ALA A 353 -6.03 -9.08 -24.43
C ALA A 353 -6.32 -10.48 -24.97
N THR A 354 -6.23 -10.65 -26.29
CA THR A 354 -6.50 -11.92 -27.00
C THR A 354 -5.67 -13.09 -26.47
N ASP A 355 -4.44 -12.83 -26.05
CA ASP A 355 -3.51 -13.84 -25.54
C ASP A 355 -3.75 -14.22 -24.06
N SER A 356 -4.68 -13.54 -23.38
CA SER A 356 -4.86 -13.61 -21.93
C SER A 356 -6.28 -14.00 -21.48
N GLN A 357 -7.03 -14.67 -22.37
CA GLN A 357 -8.42 -15.08 -22.12
C GLN A 357 -8.55 -16.47 -21.48
N VAL A 358 -7.46 -17.26 -21.48
CA VAL A 358 -7.50 -18.64 -21.00
C VAL A 358 -7.70 -18.68 -19.49
N GLY A 359 -8.81 -19.27 -19.05
CA GLY A 359 -9.17 -19.36 -17.63
C GLY A 359 -9.66 -18.04 -17.02
N PHE A 360 -9.89 -17.00 -17.84
CA PHE A 360 -10.49 -15.76 -17.34
C PHE A 360 -11.92 -16.01 -16.85
N ALA A 361 -12.22 -15.53 -15.64
CA ALA A 361 -13.55 -15.58 -15.04
C ALA A 361 -13.87 -14.23 -14.37
N SER A 362 -15.09 -13.73 -14.60
CA SER A 362 -15.60 -12.50 -13.99
C SER A 362 -17.05 -12.72 -13.60
N ASP A 363 -17.39 -12.55 -12.31
CA ASP A 363 -18.77 -12.64 -11.83
C ASP A 363 -19.00 -11.90 -10.50
N HIS A 364 -20.26 -11.64 -10.13
CA HIS A 364 -20.63 -10.91 -8.89
C HIS A 364 -20.05 -9.49 -8.77
N ASN A 365 -19.72 -8.84 -9.89
CA ASN A 365 -19.20 -7.48 -9.93
C ASN A 365 -20.34 -6.45 -10.13
N LEU A 366 -20.10 -5.21 -9.72
CA LEU A 366 -20.99 -4.07 -9.97
C LEU A 366 -20.36 -3.13 -11.00
N PHE A 367 -21.02 -2.93 -12.13
CA PHE A 367 -20.56 -2.08 -13.23
C PHE A 367 -21.36 -0.77 -13.32
N TYR A 368 -20.72 0.32 -12.93
CA TYR A 368 -21.21 1.68 -13.13
C TYR A 368 -20.47 2.34 -14.28
N VAL A 369 -21.01 2.23 -15.48
CA VAL A 369 -20.41 2.78 -16.69
C VAL A 369 -21.25 3.95 -17.18
N ILE A 370 -20.62 5.12 -17.21
CA ILE A 370 -21.25 6.40 -17.57
C ILE A 370 -20.35 7.17 -18.55
N GLY A 371 -20.87 8.26 -19.11
CA GLY A 371 -20.09 9.13 -20.00
C GLY A 371 -19.53 8.38 -21.21
N ASP A 372 -18.21 8.47 -21.40
CA ASP A 372 -17.47 7.82 -22.49
C ASP A 372 -16.87 6.46 -22.08
N GLY A 373 -17.19 5.98 -20.87
CA GLY A 373 -16.77 4.68 -20.37
C GLY A 373 -17.39 3.52 -21.16
N ILE A 374 -16.71 2.37 -21.16
CA ILE A 374 -17.21 1.10 -21.69
C ILE A 374 -17.09 -0.02 -20.64
N VAL A 375 -17.98 -1.00 -20.68
CA VAL A 375 -17.92 -2.15 -19.77
C VAL A 375 -16.66 -2.98 -20.02
N ALA A 376 -16.38 -3.31 -21.29
CA ALA A 376 -15.24 -4.14 -21.58
C ALA A 376 -14.58 -3.88 -22.93
N ARG A 377 -13.27 -4.09 -22.98
CA ARG A 377 -12.51 -4.34 -24.21
C ARG A 377 -12.05 -5.79 -24.22
N TRP A 378 -12.53 -6.58 -25.17
CA TRP A 378 -12.28 -8.02 -25.24
C TRP A 378 -11.78 -8.42 -26.62
N ALA A 379 -10.59 -9.03 -26.66
CA ALA A 379 -9.88 -9.35 -27.91
C ALA A 379 -9.68 -8.13 -28.84
N GLY A 380 -9.48 -6.95 -28.26
CA GLY A 380 -9.32 -5.69 -29.01
C GLY A 380 -10.61 -5.08 -29.55
N ARG A 381 -11.79 -5.64 -29.21
CA ARG A 381 -13.10 -5.08 -29.53
C ARG A 381 -13.75 -4.46 -28.30
N ASP A 382 -14.38 -3.31 -28.49
CA ASP A 382 -15.10 -2.59 -27.43
C ASP A 382 -16.54 -3.07 -27.31
N TYR A 383 -16.98 -3.25 -26.06
CA TYR A 383 -18.33 -3.63 -25.65
C TYR A 383 -18.83 -2.54 -24.68
N PRO A 384 -19.52 -1.51 -25.21
CA PRO A 384 -19.92 -0.35 -24.43
C PRO A 384 -20.90 -0.68 -23.30
N THR A 385 -21.84 -1.59 -23.55
CA THR A 385 -22.92 -1.89 -22.60
C THR A 385 -22.73 -3.23 -21.90
N PHE A 386 -23.31 -3.36 -20.71
CA PHE A 386 -23.25 -4.59 -19.91
C PHE A 386 -23.88 -5.79 -20.65
N LEU A 387 -24.96 -5.54 -21.41
CA LEU A 387 -25.60 -6.58 -22.21
C LEU A 387 -24.72 -7.06 -23.37
N ASP A 388 -24.01 -6.14 -24.05
CA ASP A 388 -23.09 -6.50 -25.14
C ASP A 388 -21.91 -7.34 -24.63
N TRP A 389 -21.37 -6.96 -23.47
CA TRP A 389 -20.32 -7.70 -22.79
C TRP A 389 -20.76 -9.13 -22.46
N ARG A 390 -21.87 -9.30 -21.72
CA ARG A 390 -22.37 -10.63 -21.32
C ARG A 390 -22.62 -11.54 -22.53
N ARG A 391 -23.18 -11.01 -23.61
CA ARG A 391 -23.44 -11.78 -24.84
C ARG A 391 -22.16 -12.23 -25.56
N ALA A 392 -21.08 -11.46 -25.43
CA ALA A 392 -19.82 -11.74 -26.11
C ALA A 392 -18.89 -12.64 -25.30
N SER A 393 -18.87 -12.48 -23.97
CA SER A 393 -17.94 -13.18 -23.09
C SER A 393 -18.57 -14.38 -22.36
N PHE A 394 -19.89 -14.39 -22.19
CA PHE A 394 -20.62 -15.31 -21.32
C PHE A 394 -20.19 -15.25 -19.85
N GLN A 395 -19.60 -14.13 -19.43
CA GLN A 395 -19.19 -13.84 -18.06
C GLN A 395 -20.27 -12.99 -17.36
N ASP A 396 -20.08 -12.74 -16.07
CA ASP A 396 -20.84 -11.75 -15.29
C ASP A 396 -22.35 -12.04 -15.25
N ALA A 397 -22.73 -13.31 -15.13
CA ALA A 397 -24.13 -13.74 -15.06
C ALA A 397 -24.83 -13.26 -13.79
N SER A 398 -24.12 -13.25 -12.66
CA SER A 398 -24.57 -12.81 -11.34
C SER A 398 -24.16 -11.35 -11.01
N SER A 399 -23.44 -10.70 -11.93
CA SER A 399 -23.05 -9.28 -11.84
C SER A 399 -24.21 -8.33 -12.17
N LEU A 400 -24.07 -7.08 -11.76
CA LEU A 400 -25.09 -6.03 -11.92
C LEU A 400 -24.50 -4.80 -12.62
N SER A 401 -25.34 -4.04 -13.34
CA SER A 401 -25.00 -2.69 -13.79
C SER A 401 -25.96 -1.68 -13.17
N ALA A 402 -25.44 -0.85 -12.28
CA ALA A 402 -26.17 0.18 -11.54
C ALA A 402 -25.18 1.17 -10.91
N ASP A 403 -25.70 2.30 -10.41
CA ASP A 403 -24.94 3.23 -9.58
C ASP A 403 -24.56 2.57 -8.25
N PRO A 404 -23.29 2.62 -7.80
CA PRO A 404 -22.87 2.07 -6.51
C PRO A 404 -23.43 2.83 -5.32
N LEU A 405 -23.90 4.08 -5.51
CA LEU A 405 -24.38 4.94 -4.43
C LEU A 405 -23.33 5.07 -3.33
N PHE A 406 -22.16 5.61 -3.67
CA PHE A 406 -21.14 5.97 -2.68
C PHE A 406 -21.64 7.13 -1.79
N ILE A 407 -21.12 7.22 -0.57
CA ILE A 407 -21.47 8.33 0.36
C ILE A 407 -21.13 9.67 -0.29
N ASP A 408 -19.86 9.89 -0.61
CA ASP A 408 -19.34 11.14 -1.16
C ASP A 408 -17.96 10.90 -1.81
N ALA A 409 -17.95 10.43 -3.05
CA ALA A 409 -16.73 9.89 -3.64
C ALA A 409 -15.65 10.94 -3.94
N ASP A 410 -16.04 12.20 -4.19
CA ASP A 410 -15.16 13.35 -4.41
C ASP A 410 -14.98 14.23 -3.16
N GLY A 411 -15.52 13.76 -2.02
CA GLY A 411 -15.35 14.38 -0.71
C GLY A 411 -15.90 15.80 -0.58
N ASP A 412 -15.66 16.38 0.60
CA ASP A 412 -16.11 17.73 0.96
C ASP A 412 -15.54 18.82 0.04
N ASP A 413 -14.38 18.57 -0.57
CA ASP A 413 -13.71 19.54 -1.44
C ASP A 413 -14.19 19.51 -2.91
N GLY A 414 -14.97 18.50 -3.29
CA GLY A 414 -15.52 18.30 -4.64
C GLY A 414 -14.49 17.91 -5.70
N TRP A 415 -13.32 17.40 -5.28
CA TRP A 415 -12.27 16.88 -6.15
C TRP A 415 -11.99 15.43 -5.82
N LEU A 416 -12.28 14.56 -6.78
CA LEU A 416 -11.86 13.17 -6.70
C LEU A 416 -10.31 13.08 -6.66
N GLY A 417 -9.77 12.54 -5.56
CA GLY A 417 -8.35 12.23 -5.44
C GLY A 417 -7.46 13.42 -5.06
N TYR A 418 -6.20 13.37 -5.50
CA TYR A 418 -5.21 14.40 -5.20
C TYR A 418 -5.36 15.60 -6.14
N HIS A 419 -5.71 16.75 -5.58
CA HIS A 419 -5.72 18.03 -6.29
C HIS A 419 -4.58 18.96 -5.83
N SER A 420 -4.29 19.02 -4.52
CA SER A 420 -3.19 19.79 -3.94
C SER A 420 -2.72 19.21 -2.61
N PRO A 421 -1.63 19.70 -1.98
CA PRO A 421 -1.24 19.25 -0.64
C PRO A 421 -2.30 19.47 0.45
N GLU A 422 -3.17 20.45 0.27
CA GLU A 422 -4.30 20.76 1.16
C GLU A 422 -5.55 19.91 0.87
N ASN A 423 -5.64 19.42 -0.36
CA ASN A 423 -6.74 18.66 -0.96
C ASN A 423 -6.16 17.36 -1.55
N ASP A 424 -5.74 16.47 -0.65
CA ASP A 424 -4.96 15.29 -0.98
C ASP A 424 -5.80 14.02 -1.08
N GLY A 425 -7.13 14.11 -1.24
CA GLY A 425 -8.05 12.97 -1.37
C GLY A 425 -8.27 12.18 -0.08
N GLN A 426 -8.01 12.79 1.07
CA GLN A 426 -8.25 12.14 2.37
C GLN A 426 -9.72 12.17 2.79
N ASP A 427 -10.53 12.97 2.13
CA ASP A 427 -11.98 13.18 2.29
C ASP A 427 -12.83 12.35 1.33
N ASP A 428 -12.24 11.72 0.31
CA ASP A 428 -12.93 10.82 -0.62
C ASP A 428 -13.54 9.61 0.13
N ASP A 429 -14.88 9.45 0.05
CA ASP A 429 -15.62 8.41 0.75
C ASP A 429 -16.38 7.47 -0.21
N PHE A 430 -15.79 6.29 -0.38
CA PHE A 430 -16.28 5.20 -1.23
C PHE A 430 -17.07 4.11 -0.48
N HIS A 431 -17.47 4.33 0.78
CA HIS A 431 -18.40 3.39 1.39
C HIS A 431 -19.74 3.43 0.67
N LEU A 432 -20.41 2.28 0.59
CA LEU A 432 -21.73 2.17 -0.02
C LEU A 432 -22.80 2.78 0.91
N GLN A 433 -23.71 3.58 0.39
CA GLN A 433 -24.83 4.10 1.19
C GLN A 433 -25.73 2.96 1.69
N SER A 434 -26.23 3.08 2.92
CA SER A 434 -27.23 2.20 3.51
C SER A 434 -28.19 2.96 4.43
N GLN A 435 -29.49 2.75 4.22
CA GLN A 435 -30.51 3.22 5.17
C GLN A 435 -30.37 2.57 6.56
N ALA A 436 -29.77 1.38 6.64
CA ALA A 436 -29.47 0.68 7.90
C ALA A 436 -28.18 1.19 8.60
N GLY A 437 -27.37 1.99 7.89
CA GLY A 437 -26.15 2.62 8.41
C GLY A 437 -24.92 2.32 7.56
N SER A 438 -24.16 3.35 7.20
CA SER A 438 -22.85 3.25 6.55
C SER A 438 -21.78 4.01 7.36
N HIS A 439 -20.50 3.73 7.08
CA HIS A 439 -19.37 4.22 7.88
C HIS A 439 -18.72 5.48 7.29
N HIS A 440 -19.33 6.64 7.55
CA HIS A 440 -18.94 7.94 6.98
C HIS A 440 -17.57 8.41 7.50
N GLY A 441 -16.69 8.85 6.61
CA GLY A 441 -15.39 9.46 6.93
C GLY A 441 -14.31 8.45 7.37
N GLY A 442 -14.56 7.15 7.22
CA GLY A 442 -13.56 6.10 7.43
C GLY A 442 -12.59 5.98 6.25
N ALA A 443 -11.50 5.23 6.43
CA ALA A 443 -10.58 4.88 5.35
C ALA A 443 -9.86 3.55 5.63
N LEU A 444 -9.51 2.82 4.57
CA LEU A 444 -8.76 1.55 4.67
C LEU A 444 -7.28 1.76 5.04
N ALA A 445 -6.71 2.90 4.64
CA ALA A 445 -5.32 3.26 4.86
C ALA A 445 -5.19 4.58 5.65
N PRO A 446 -4.06 4.83 6.35
CA PRO A 446 -3.88 6.06 7.11
C PRO A 446 -3.69 7.29 6.21
N VAL A 447 -4.15 8.45 6.69
CA VAL A 447 -4.04 9.77 6.06
C VAL A 447 -2.86 10.54 6.62
N LEU A 448 -2.38 11.55 5.88
CA LEU A 448 -1.30 12.40 6.34
C LEU A 448 -1.82 13.35 7.41
N ASP A 449 -1.30 13.27 8.63
CA ASP A 449 -1.47 14.36 9.57
C ASP A 449 -0.64 15.56 9.08
N ARG A 450 -1.32 16.63 8.68
CA ARG A 450 -0.67 17.83 8.13
C ARG A 450 0.13 18.61 9.17
N THR A 451 -0.10 18.37 10.46
CA THR A 451 0.63 18.98 11.58
C THR A 451 1.93 18.25 11.85
N THR A 452 1.87 16.93 12.01
CA THR A 452 3.04 16.12 12.39
C THR A 452 3.82 15.60 11.17
N GLY A 453 3.17 15.53 10.01
CA GLY A 453 3.70 14.94 8.79
C GLY A 453 3.79 13.40 8.85
N LEU A 454 3.06 12.78 9.77
CA LEU A 454 3.06 11.35 10.04
C LEU A 454 1.71 10.70 9.71
N PRO A 455 1.66 9.36 9.56
CA PRO A 455 0.40 8.69 9.29
C PRO A 455 -0.53 8.66 10.50
N ARG A 456 -1.83 8.86 10.28
CA ARG A 456 -2.90 8.64 11.27
C ARG A 456 -4.11 7.99 10.61
N PHE A 457 -4.88 7.20 11.35
CA PHE A 457 -6.18 6.72 10.84
C PHE A 457 -7.27 7.78 11.04
N LEU A 458 -8.20 7.83 10.08
CA LEU A 458 -9.47 8.50 10.29
C LEU A 458 -10.39 7.62 11.15
N SER A 459 -11.30 8.25 11.87
CA SER A 459 -12.34 7.56 12.62
C SER A 459 -13.66 7.87 11.94
N GLY A 460 -14.30 6.84 11.39
CA GLY A 460 -15.61 7.00 10.76
C GLY A 460 -16.75 7.00 11.78
N VAL A 461 -17.94 7.35 11.30
CA VAL A 461 -19.18 7.43 12.08
C VAL A 461 -20.28 6.69 11.36
N TRP A 462 -20.99 5.81 12.08
CA TRP A 462 -22.16 5.13 11.54
C TRP A 462 -23.33 6.11 11.36
N THR A 463 -23.80 6.25 10.13
CA THR A 463 -24.88 7.17 9.75
C THR A 463 -25.85 6.49 8.81
N SER A 464 -27.16 6.65 9.05
CA SER A 464 -28.19 6.19 8.11
C SER A 464 -28.28 7.11 6.90
N ASP A 465 -28.23 6.52 5.70
CA ASP A 465 -28.31 7.26 4.45
C ASP A 465 -29.75 7.40 3.94
N SER A 466 -29.90 8.18 2.86
CA SER A 466 -31.19 8.35 2.18
C SER A 466 -31.55 7.18 1.26
N GLN A 467 -30.55 6.41 0.82
CA GLN A 467 -30.69 5.28 -0.11
C GLN A 467 -29.86 4.08 0.38
N THR A 468 -30.15 2.91 -0.20
CA THR A 468 -29.39 1.67 0.03
C THR A 468 -28.77 1.26 -1.29
N SER A 469 -27.44 1.12 -1.29
CA SER A 469 -26.68 0.70 -2.45
C SER A 469 -27.13 -0.67 -2.97
N PRO A 470 -27.21 -0.86 -4.30
CA PRO A 470 -27.43 -2.18 -4.87
C PRO A 470 -26.22 -3.12 -4.71
N GLY A 471 -25.08 -2.61 -4.22
CA GLY A 471 -23.89 -3.38 -3.91
C GLY A 471 -23.90 -4.07 -2.55
N ILE A 472 -24.89 -3.77 -1.69
CA ILE A 472 -25.04 -4.42 -0.39
C ILE A 472 -25.53 -5.86 -0.56
N ASP A 473 -24.93 -6.79 0.19
CA ASP A 473 -25.23 -8.24 0.19
C ASP A 473 -25.15 -8.92 -1.20
N ARG A 474 -24.35 -8.36 -2.12
CA ARG A 474 -24.33 -8.75 -3.54
C ARG A 474 -23.15 -9.62 -3.96
N GLY A 475 -22.16 -9.82 -3.09
CA GLY A 475 -20.97 -10.61 -3.39
C GLY A 475 -21.25 -12.11 -3.53
N ALA A 476 -20.22 -12.88 -3.89
CA ALA A 476 -20.32 -14.32 -4.12
C ALA A 476 -20.62 -15.06 -2.81
N ALA A 477 -21.49 -16.08 -2.88
CA ALA A 477 -21.89 -16.88 -1.71
C ALA A 477 -20.75 -17.71 -1.10
N SER A 478 -19.64 -17.89 -1.83
CA SER A 478 -18.44 -18.55 -1.34
C SER A 478 -17.64 -17.68 -0.38
N ASP A 479 -17.85 -16.36 -0.40
CA ASP A 479 -17.10 -15.40 0.41
C ASP A 479 -17.84 -15.11 1.70
N SER A 480 -17.10 -15.01 2.80
CA SER A 480 -17.68 -14.89 4.13
C SER A 480 -17.94 -13.43 4.51
N PRO A 481 -19.17 -13.06 4.94
CA PRO A 481 -19.47 -11.73 5.47
C PRO A 481 -19.09 -11.58 6.96
N ALA A 482 -18.39 -12.55 7.57
CA ALA A 482 -18.20 -12.62 9.02
C ALA A 482 -17.40 -11.45 9.61
N ALA A 483 -16.63 -10.73 8.78
CA ALA A 483 -15.89 -9.54 9.18
C ALA A 483 -16.71 -8.25 9.05
N GLU A 484 -17.87 -8.29 8.38
CA GLU A 484 -18.78 -7.16 8.26
C GLU A 484 -19.59 -6.99 9.56
N PRO A 485 -19.86 -5.75 9.99
CA PRO A 485 -20.62 -5.47 11.19
C PRO A 485 -22.11 -5.85 11.04
N SER A 486 -22.71 -6.30 12.15
CA SER A 486 -24.13 -6.70 12.17
C SER A 486 -25.06 -5.49 12.18
N PRO A 487 -26.18 -5.51 11.43
CA PRO A 487 -26.64 -6.58 10.52
C PRO A 487 -25.84 -6.63 9.20
N ASN A 488 -25.47 -7.83 8.74
CA ASN A 488 -24.62 -8.06 7.56
C ASN A 488 -25.25 -8.95 6.47
N GLY A 489 -26.57 -9.18 6.55
CA GLY A 489 -27.39 -9.78 5.47
C GLY A 489 -27.05 -11.21 5.03
N GLY A 490 -25.96 -11.81 5.51
CA GLY A 490 -25.52 -13.15 5.16
C GLY A 490 -24.69 -13.26 3.87
N PHE A 491 -24.43 -12.16 3.16
CA PHE A 491 -23.57 -12.13 1.97
C PHE A 491 -22.65 -10.91 2.02
N VAL A 492 -21.43 -11.05 1.50
CA VAL A 492 -20.47 -9.95 1.51
C VAL A 492 -20.97 -8.79 0.62
N ASN A 493 -20.80 -7.56 1.07
CA ASN A 493 -20.96 -6.39 0.22
C ASN A 493 -19.92 -6.42 -0.93
N VAL A 494 -20.22 -5.81 -2.07
CA VAL A 494 -19.23 -5.65 -3.14
C VAL A 494 -18.37 -4.40 -2.93
N GLY A 495 -17.16 -4.41 -3.48
CA GLY A 495 -16.22 -3.29 -3.41
C GLY A 495 -15.23 -3.40 -2.24
N ALA A 496 -14.37 -2.38 -2.14
CA ALA A 496 -13.20 -2.32 -1.25
C ALA A 496 -13.52 -2.54 0.23
N TYR A 497 -14.71 -2.12 0.68
CA TYR A 497 -15.10 -2.21 2.08
C TYR A 497 -15.88 -3.47 2.42
N GLY A 498 -16.41 -4.20 1.43
CA GLY A 498 -17.12 -5.44 1.70
C GLY A 498 -16.17 -6.50 2.25
N GLY A 499 -16.59 -7.22 3.28
CA GLY A 499 -15.76 -8.16 4.01
C GLY A 499 -14.81 -7.51 5.02
N THR A 500 -14.99 -6.21 5.32
CA THR A 500 -14.18 -5.47 6.30
C THR A 500 -15.02 -4.96 7.47
N PRO A 501 -14.40 -4.58 8.60
CA PRO A 501 -15.11 -3.95 9.73
C PRO A 501 -15.77 -2.60 9.42
N GLN A 502 -15.49 -2.01 8.24
CA GLN A 502 -16.09 -0.76 7.80
C GLN A 502 -17.23 -0.96 6.80
N ALA A 503 -17.57 -2.21 6.44
CA ALA A 503 -18.66 -2.51 5.51
C ALA A 503 -20.01 -1.95 5.99
N SER A 504 -20.77 -1.33 5.10
CA SER A 504 -22.09 -0.78 5.41
C SER A 504 -23.07 -1.87 5.87
N HIS A 505 -23.95 -1.53 6.79
CA HIS A 505 -24.95 -2.46 7.33
C HIS A 505 -25.98 -2.83 6.28
N SER A 506 -26.44 -4.07 6.37
CA SER A 506 -27.54 -4.61 5.57
C SER A 506 -28.91 -4.25 6.18
N PRO A 507 -29.98 -4.21 5.39
CA PRO A 507 -31.34 -4.19 5.94
C PRO A 507 -31.60 -5.41 6.85
N ASP A 508 -32.44 -5.24 7.87
CA ASP A 508 -32.83 -6.34 8.77
C ASP A 508 -33.49 -7.52 8.03
N ALA A 509 -34.15 -7.24 6.90
CA ALA A 509 -34.71 -8.26 6.00
C ALA A 509 -34.72 -7.75 4.56
N TYR A 510 -34.45 -8.64 3.60
CA TYR A 510 -34.53 -8.31 2.19
C TYR A 510 -34.85 -9.54 1.33
N LEU A 511 -35.28 -9.26 0.09
CA LEU A 511 -35.37 -10.23 -1.00
C LEU A 511 -34.85 -9.57 -2.27
N THR A 512 -33.86 -10.19 -2.90
CA THR A 512 -33.20 -9.64 -4.09
C THR A 512 -33.14 -10.67 -5.20
N VAL A 513 -33.75 -10.38 -6.35
CA VAL A 513 -33.66 -11.23 -7.54
C VAL A 513 -32.25 -11.13 -8.15
N ILE A 514 -31.65 -12.27 -8.47
CA ILE A 514 -30.34 -12.43 -9.12
C ILE A 514 -30.55 -12.73 -10.61
N LEU A 515 -31.41 -13.71 -10.92
CA LEU A 515 -31.82 -14.08 -12.27
C LEU A 515 -33.35 -14.16 -12.39
N PRO A 516 -33.97 -13.68 -13.50
CA PRO A 516 -33.32 -13.01 -14.63
C PRO A 516 -32.71 -11.66 -14.22
N GLY A 517 -31.54 -11.35 -14.79
CA GLY A 517 -30.92 -10.05 -14.62
C GLY A 517 -31.63 -8.97 -15.42
N VAL A 518 -31.36 -7.70 -15.11
CA VAL A 518 -31.94 -6.57 -15.85
C VAL A 518 -31.58 -6.66 -17.34
N GLY A 519 -32.61 -6.52 -18.19
CA GLY A 519 -32.46 -6.53 -19.65
C GLY A 519 -32.10 -7.90 -20.27
N GLU A 520 -32.16 -8.98 -19.49
CA GLU A 520 -31.92 -10.32 -19.99
C GLU A 520 -33.01 -10.76 -20.98
N THR A 521 -32.62 -11.48 -22.01
CA THR A 521 -33.55 -12.01 -23.02
C THR A 521 -33.58 -13.52 -22.92
N TRP A 522 -34.70 -14.07 -22.49
CA TRP A 522 -34.92 -15.51 -22.47
C TRP A 522 -35.73 -15.94 -23.71
N PRO A 523 -35.20 -16.85 -24.55
CA PRO A 523 -35.94 -17.38 -25.68
C PRO A 523 -37.20 -18.12 -25.22
N ALA A 524 -38.27 -18.00 -26.01
CA ALA A 524 -39.46 -18.80 -25.79
C ALA A 524 -39.15 -20.31 -25.87
N GLU A 525 -39.92 -21.11 -25.14
CA GLU A 525 -39.82 -22.58 -25.10
C GLU A 525 -38.49 -23.13 -24.53
N GLN A 526 -37.78 -22.32 -23.74
CA GLN A 526 -36.62 -22.76 -22.96
C GLN A 526 -36.92 -22.73 -21.46
N THR A 527 -36.32 -23.66 -20.72
CA THR A 527 -36.30 -23.62 -19.25
C THR A 527 -35.17 -22.69 -18.80
N ALA A 528 -35.44 -21.85 -17.82
CA ALA A 528 -34.47 -20.97 -17.19
C ALA A 528 -34.69 -20.95 -15.67
N ASP A 529 -33.60 -20.79 -14.93
CA ASP A 529 -33.64 -20.73 -13.47
C ASP A 529 -33.94 -19.30 -13.01
N ILE A 530 -34.87 -19.17 -12.08
CA ILE A 530 -35.10 -17.93 -11.34
C ILE A 530 -34.34 -18.07 -10.04
N ILE A 531 -33.41 -17.16 -9.80
CA ILE A 531 -32.55 -17.17 -8.61
C ILE A 531 -32.79 -15.87 -7.86
N TRP A 532 -33.03 -15.97 -6.56
CA TRP A 532 -33.08 -14.82 -5.66
C TRP A 532 -32.24 -15.10 -4.41
N ARG A 533 -32.02 -14.07 -3.62
CA ARG A 533 -31.43 -14.14 -2.29
C ARG A 533 -32.35 -13.53 -1.28
N SER A 534 -32.36 -14.06 -0.07
CA SER A 534 -33.18 -13.51 0.99
C SER A 534 -32.49 -13.55 2.35
N HIS A 535 -32.84 -12.59 3.22
CA HIS A 535 -32.38 -12.52 4.60
C HIS A 535 -33.58 -12.29 5.54
N ASP A 536 -33.61 -13.03 6.65
CA ASP A 536 -34.64 -13.02 7.70
C ASP A 536 -36.10 -13.05 7.19
N THR A 537 -36.34 -13.69 6.05
CA THR A 537 -37.65 -13.86 5.43
C THR A 537 -38.03 -15.35 5.46
N SER A 538 -38.26 -15.91 6.65
CA SER A 538 -38.78 -17.28 6.73
C SER A 538 -40.19 -17.36 6.15
N GLY A 539 -40.50 -18.39 5.35
CA GLY A 539 -41.86 -18.61 4.86
C GLY A 539 -41.90 -19.08 3.40
N THR A 540 -42.96 -18.67 2.71
CA THR A 540 -43.16 -18.90 1.28
C THR A 540 -43.04 -17.59 0.50
N VAL A 541 -42.71 -17.68 -0.78
CA VAL A 541 -42.69 -16.56 -1.73
C VAL A 541 -43.54 -16.86 -2.94
N ASP A 542 -44.07 -15.80 -3.55
CA ASP A 542 -44.78 -15.87 -4.83
C ASP A 542 -43.86 -15.36 -5.93
N ILE A 543 -43.72 -16.15 -7.01
CA ILE A 543 -42.93 -15.77 -8.17
C ILE A 543 -43.90 -15.27 -9.24
N GLN A 544 -43.88 -13.97 -9.47
CA GLN A 544 -44.82 -13.29 -10.35
C GLN A 544 -44.10 -12.58 -11.49
N LEU A 545 -44.60 -12.76 -12.72
CA LEU A 545 -44.16 -12.02 -13.89
C LEU A 545 -45.03 -10.77 -14.04
N ILE A 546 -44.41 -9.61 -13.91
CA ILE A 546 -45.09 -8.31 -13.97
C ILE A 546 -44.60 -7.57 -15.21
N ARG A 547 -45.53 -7.01 -16.00
CA ARG A 547 -45.20 -6.14 -17.13
C ARG A 547 -44.67 -4.80 -16.63
N GLU A 548 -43.44 -4.52 -17.01
CA GLU A 548 -42.78 -3.24 -16.74
C GLU A 548 -43.60 -2.06 -17.30
N GLY A 549 -43.64 -0.96 -16.55
CA GLY A 549 -44.34 0.28 -16.92
C GLY A 549 -45.85 0.29 -16.66
N THR A 550 -46.55 -0.86 -16.74
CA THR A 550 -47.97 -0.96 -16.38
C THR A 550 -48.21 -1.55 -14.99
N GLY A 551 -47.24 -2.32 -14.47
CA GLY A 551 -47.41 -3.07 -13.23
C GLY A 551 -48.44 -4.20 -13.34
N LEU A 552 -48.84 -4.57 -14.56
CA LEU A 552 -49.82 -5.62 -14.78
C LEU A 552 -49.18 -6.98 -14.47
N LEU A 553 -49.79 -7.76 -13.58
CA LEU A 553 -49.45 -9.17 -13.40
C LEU A 553 -49.79 -9.94 -14.67
N GLU A 554 -48.77 -10.38 -15.41
CA GLU A 554 -48.92 -11.18 -16.63
C GLU A 554 -49.18 -12.64 -16.27
N ALA A 555 -48.47 -13.16 -15.27
CA ALA A 555 -48.60 -14.54 -14.82
C ALA A 555 -48.05 -14.71 -13.40
N THR A 556 -48.67 -15.61 -12.62
CA THR A 556 -48.03 -16.23 -11.46
C THR A 556 -47.27 -17.46 -11.96
N ILE A 557 -45.94 -17.40 -11.89
CA ILE A 557 -45.05 -18.51 -12.30
C ILE A 557 -45.10 -19.62 -11.23
N ALA A 558 -45.04 -19.23 -9.96
CA ALA A 558 -45.19 -20.10 -8.81
C ALA A 558 -45.82 -19.34 -7.64
N ASP A 559 -46.53 -20.06 -6.78
CA ASP A 559 -47.32 -19.52 -5.67
C ASP A 559 -46.99 -20.36 -4.43
N ASP A 560 -46.85 -19.73 -3.27
CA ASP A 560 -46.56 -20.40 -1.99
C ASP A 560 -45.35 -21.37 -2.04
N VAL A 561 -44.32 -21.06 -2.84
CA VAL A 561 -43.11 -21.90 -2.88
C VAL A 561 -42.23 -21.62 -1.66
N PRO A 562 -41.54 -22.64 -1.11
CA PRO A 562 -40.58 -22.41 -0.04
C PRO A 562 -39.60 -21.29 -0.41
N ASN A 563 -39.31 -20.39 0.53
CA ASN A 563 -38.23 -19.43 0.35
C ASN A 563 -36.89 -20.18 0.51
N ASP A 564 -36.32 -20.62 -0.62
CA ASP A 564 -35.07 -21.39 -0.69
C ASP A 564 -33.88 -20.59 -1.24
N GLY A 565 -34.08 -19.29 -1.46
CA GLY A 565 -33.07 -18.32 -1.92
C GLY A 565 -32.41 -17.52 -0.81
#